data_AF-A6G3Z1-F1
#
_entry.id   AF-A6G3Z1-F1
#
_cell.length_a   1.000
_cell.length_b   1.000
_cell.length_c   1.000
_cell.angle_alpha   90.00
_cell.angle_beta   90.00
_cell.angle_gamma   90.00
#
_symmetry.space_group_name_H-M   'P 1'
#
loop_
_entity.id
_entity.type
_entity.pdbx_description
1 polymer ?
#
loop_
_entity_poly.entity_id
_entity_poly.type
_entity_poly.pdbx_seq_one_letter_code
_entity_poly.pdbx_strand_id
1 'polypeptide(L)'
;MPAADLQWLFENGEEIQLITGALIFEQDEVVVDLVLVLHGLLVAMTPGVRQVTYRSGAWVGAAPFIDGAPMPSTVRAGENSLILRISRERVQARMATEPAFAARILRGLASSLVTSLREHVRDEQRMVVPLGGDGTEAEVDRLCAEFKEQLQAADKSAMRRGAELEALGQELSRGFAGFAIRLNELLGDDSGLDKVERDRLGARVQREVLPYLLLTKTAERLYAKPRGYAGDAESIAWIYNNVPGGTSRLGPLLDRAFLNQPAAAAVRNRRVLLRNQIFQRLERLAAGGSEPRPFRITIMACGPARELFDVFDALEELAAQGQALPQIEARLIDIDEEAIAKVRAEVEGRGLRDAIQLHHNNLVYLALGRQKLEIPAQDLVYSIGLIDYFSDRMVVKLINYAHGLLRPSGELILGNFHPLNSDKALMDYVLDWRLIHRDEADMDRLYTESVFGRRCSEVVFEDAGINLFAICPKSNAVALPS
;
A
#
# COMPACT_ATOMS: atom_id res chain seq x y z
N MET A 1 14.80 -11.98 1.65
CA MET A 1 15.68 -12.98 2.29
C MET A 1 14.98 -13.49 3.56
N PRO A 2 15.11 -14.76 3.98
CA PRO A 2 14.52 -15.24 5.24
C PRO A 2 15.02 -14.47 6.46
N ALA A 3 14.20 -14.39 7.51
CA ALA A 3 14.53 -13.64 8.73
C ALA A 3 15.82 -14.14 9.41
N ALA A 4 16.07 -15.46 9.43
CA ALA A 4 17.27 -16.06 10.02
C ALA A 4 18.57 -15.66 9.29
N ASP A 5 18.52 -15.46 7.98
CA ASP A 5 19.69 -15.04 7.21
C ASP A 5 19.98 -13.56 7.41
N LEU A 6 18.93 -12.72 7.47
CA LEU A 6 19.06 -11.30 7.79
C LEU A 6 19.61 -11.12 9.21
N GLN A 7 19.06 -11.84 10.19
CA GLN A 7 19.55 -11.81 11.55
C GLN A 7 21.03 -12.17 11.63
N TRP A 8 21.46 -13.22 10.94
CA TRP A 8 22.88 -13.56 10.90
C TRP A 8 23.74 -12.46 10.25
N LEU A 9 23.25 -11.81 9.19
CA LEU A 9 23.97 -10.70 8.56
C LEU A 9 24.14 -9.52 9.53
N PHE A 10 23.12 -9.21 10.35
CA PHE A 10 23.22 -8.19 11.40
C PHE A 10 24.17 -8.62 12.54
N GLU A 11 24.14 -9.89 12.94
CA GLU A 11 25.03 -10.42 13.99
C GLU A 11 26.50 -10.50 13.56
N ASN A 12 26.77 -10.60 12.25
CA ASN A 12 28.12 -10.79 11.71
C ASN A 12 28.64 -9.61 10.89
N GLY A 13 27.81 -8.57 10.74
CA GLY A 13 28.15 -7.29 10.11
C GLY A 13 28.42 -6.21 11.16
N GLU A 14 29.05 -5.13 10.71
CA GLU A 14 29.31 -3.94 11.51
C GLU A 14 28.41 -2.80 11.02
N GLU A 15 27.62 -2.23 11.92
CA GLU A 15 26.84 -1.03 11.63
C GLU A 15 27.74 0.20 11.71
N ILE A 16 27.81 0.96 10.62
CA ILE A 16 28.69 2.12 10.50
C ILE A 16 27.84 3.35 10.13
N GLN A 17 27.92 4.37 10.98
CA GLN A 17 27.35 5.68 10.70
C GLN A 17 28.33 6.48 9.83
N LEU A 18 27.86 6.94 8.68
CA LEU A 18 28.63 7.73 7.73
C LEU A 18 28.11 9.17 7.70
N ILE A 19 29.03 10.12 7.69
CA ILE A 19 28.73 11.52 7.38
C ILE A 19 28.78 11.75 5.87
N THR A 20 28.07 12.77 5.37
CA THR A 20 28.13 13.18 3.97
C THR A 20 29.58 13.31 3.48
N GLY A 21 29.88 12.68 2.33
CA GLY A 21 31.20 12.69 1.69
C GLY A 21 32.18 11.62 2.18
N ALA A 22 31.86 10.88 3.25
CA ALA A 22 32.70 9.78 3.75
C ALA A 22 32.99 8.75 2.65
N LEU A 23 34.24 8.29 2.58
CA LEU A 23 34.68 7.27 1.62
C LEU A 23 34.31 5.88 2.13
N ILE A 24 33.69 5.06 1.27
CA ILE A 24 33.34 3.66 1.57
C ILE A 24 34.28 2.72 0.82
N PHE A 25 34.43 2.96 -0.49
CA PHE A 25 35.32 2.19 -1.36
C PHE A 25 36.07 3.11 -2.29
N GLU A 26 37.31 2.78 -2.58
CA GLU A 26 38.11 3.46 -3.60
C GLU A 26 38.02 2.70 -4.93
N GLN A 27 38.11 3.41 -6.05
CA GLN A 27 38.24 2.77 -7.36
C GLN A 27 39.49 1.87 -7.37
N ASP A 28 39.40 0.72 -8.05
CA ASP A 28 40.44 -0.30 -8.17
C ASP A 28 40.76 -1.06 -6.88
N GLU A 29 39.98 -0.87 -5.82
CA GLU A 29 40.06 -1.68 -4.60
C GLU A 29 39.66 -3.15 -4.89
N VAL A 30 40.53 -4.10 -4.53
CA VAL A 30 40.39 -5.53 -4.91
C VAL A 30 39.66 -6.35 -3.84
N VAL A 31 39.87 -6.01 -2.57
CA VAL A 31 39.22 -6.69 -1.45
C VAL A 31 38.06 -5.85 -0.97
N VAL A 32 36.89 -6.17 -1.51
CA VAL A 32 35.66 -5.39 -1.27
C VAL A 32 34.75 -6.18 -0.34
N ASP A 33 34.43 -5.59 0.80
CA ASP A 33 33.37 -6.08 1.67
C ASP A 33 31.99 -5.84 1.05
N LEU A 34 30.99 -6.61 1.47
CA LEU A 34 29.61 -6.33 1.09
C LEU A 34 29.05 -5.25 1.99
N VAL A 35 28.45 -4.23 1.39
CA VAL A 35 27.79 -3.13 2.12
C VAL A 35 26.31 -3.12 1.80
N LEU A 36 25.46 -3.19 2.83
CA LEU A 36 24.03 -2.97 2.72
C LEU A 36 23.69 -1.58 3.24
N VAL A 37 22.99 -0.78 2.44
CA VAL A 37 22.50 0.53 2.89
C VAL A 37 21.27 0.31 3.78
N LEU A 38 21.38 0.63 5.08
CA LEU A 38 20.25 0.54 6.01
C LEU A 38 19.39 1.80 5.96
N HIS A 39 20.04 2.96 5.91
CA HIS A 39 19.40 4.27 5.80
C HIS A 39 20.30 5.25 5.02
N GLY A 40 19.70 6.10 4.20
CA GLY A 40 20.40 7.17 3.48
C GLY A 40 20.77 6.81 2.05
N LEU A 41 21.86 7.40 1.56
CA LEU A 41 22.23 7.39 0.15
C LEU A 41 23.75 7.28 -0.03
N LEU A 42 24.20 6.31 -0.82
CA LEU A 42 25.57 6.24 -1.30
C LEU A 42 25.65 6.60 -2.78
N VAL A 43 26.82 7.06 -3.20
CA VAL A 43 27.09 7.58 -4.53
C VAL A 43 28.37 6.96 -5.06
N ALA A 44 28.30 6.30 -6.21
CA ALA A 44 29.45 5.83 -6.97
C ALA A 44 29.82 6.84 -8.06
N MET A 45 31.11 7.17 -8.13
CA MET A 45 31.68 8.08 -9.12
C MET A 45 32.80 7.38 -9.88
N THR A 46 32.68 7.34 -11.21
CA THR A 46 33.76 6.93 -12.12
C THR A 46 34.09 8.13 -13.02
N PRO A 47 35.38 8.50 -13.18
CA PRO A 47 35.77 9.59 -14.06
C PRO A 47 35.23 9.40 -15.48
N GLY A 48 34.50 10.39 -16.00
CA GLY A 48 33.91 10.34 -17.34
C GLY A 48 32.59 9.57 -17.46
N VAL A 49 32.09 8.96 -16.38
CA VAL A 49 30.80 8.25 -16.33
C VAL A 49 29.84 8.99 -15.39
N ARG A 50 28.54 8.86 -15.64
CA ARG A 50 27.48 9.46 -14.82
C ARG A 50 27.43 8.81 -13.42
N GLN A 51 27.12 9.64 -12.43
CA GLN A 51 26.97 9.26 -11.03
C GLN A 51 25.89 8.19 -10.83
N VAL A 52 26.22 7.09 -10.15
CA VAL A 52 25.28 6.04 -9.74
C VAL A 52 24.94 6.19 -8.27
N THR A 53 23.68 5.93 -7.91
CA THR A 53 23.16 6.19 -6.58
C THR A 53 22.58 4.92 -5.97
N TYR A 54 22.94 4.61 -4.72
CA TYR A 54 22.44 3.45 -3.98
C TYR A 54 21.61 3.92 -2.78
N ARG A 55 20.36 3.46 -2.69
CA ARG A 55 19.40 3.81 -1.63
C ARG A 55 19.25 2.69 -0.60
N SER A 56 18.53 2.96 0.49
CA SER A 56 18.18 1.96 1.52
C SER A 56 17.69 0.64 0.91
N GLY A 57 18.27 -0.46 1.37
CA GLY A 57 18.03 -1.82 0.85
C GLY A 57 18.94 -2.24 -0.30
N ALA A 58 19.74 -1.34 -0.88
CA ALA A 58 20.69 -1.67 -1.95
C ALA A 58 21.99 -2.28 -1.41
N TRP A 59 22.54 -3.22 -2.19
CA TRP A 59 23.85 -3.81 -1.95
C TRP A 59 24.92 -3.12 -2.79
N VAL A 60 26.01 -2.71 -2.14
CA VAL A 60 27.22 -2.15 -2.76
C VAL A 60 28.36 -3.16 -2.62
N GLY A 61 29.21 -3.28 -3.65
CA GLY A 61 30.28 -4.29 -3.71
C GLY A 61 29.82 -5.65 -4.24
N ALA A 62 28.56 -5.78 -4.65
CA ALA A 62 27.97 -7.05 -5.10
C ALA A 62 28.67 -7.65 -6.34
N ALA A 63 29.07 -6.82 -7.31
CA ALA A 63 29.76 -7.30 -8.52
C ALA A 63 31.18 -7.84 -8.19
N PRO A 64 32.08 -7.05 -7.58
CA PRO A 64 33.39 -7.52 -7.10
C PRO A 64 33.34 -8.74 -6.18
N PHE A 65 32.29 -8.88 -5.38
CA PHE A 65 32.07 -10.04 -4.54
C PHE A 65 31.85 -11.33 -5.36
N ILE A 66 31.12 -11.23 -6.47
CA ILE A 66 30.74 -12.37 -7.33
C ILE A 66 31.88 -12.75 -8.28
N ASP A 67 32.46 -11.80 -8.99
CA ASP A 67 33.44 -12.06 -10.06
C ASP A 67 34.90 -11.88 -9.63
N GLY A 68 35.15 -11.24 -8.48
CA GLY A 68 36.51 -10.95 -8.00
C GLY A 68 37.19 -9.78 -8.71
N ALA A 69 36.47 -9.02 -9.53
CA ALA A 69 37.00 -7.83 -10.18
C ALA A 69 37.23 -6.70 -9.16
N PRO A 70 38.15 -5.75 -9.44
CA PRO A 70 38.32 -4.55 -8.64
C PRO A 70 37.07 -3.65 -8.64
N MET A 71 36.95 -2.77 -7.65
CA MET A 71 35.89 -1.76 -7.62
C MET A 71 35.95 -0.86 -8.87
N PRO A 72 34.86 -0.75 -9.65
CA PRO A 72 34.86 0.03 -10.89
C PRO A 72 34.74 1.55 -10.66
N SER A 73 34.48 1.96 -9.42
CA SER A 73 34.11 3.33 -9.07
C SER A 73 34.42 3.62 -7.61
N THR A 74 34.80 4.87 -7.32
CA THR A 74 34.90 5.34 -5.95
C THR A 74 33.50 5.55 -5.37
N VAL A 75 33.21 5.00 -4.19
CA VAL A 75 31.91 5.10 -3.52
C VAL A 75 32.00 5.98 -2.28
N ARG A 76 31.12 6.99 -2.20
CA ARG A 76 31.03 7.93 -1.08
C ARG A 76 29.61 8.03 -0.54
N ALA A 77 29.46 8.49 0.69
CA ALA A 77 28.16 8.85 1.25
C ALA A 77 27.65 10.12 0.58
N GLY A 78 26.50 10.06 -0.08
CA GLY A 78 25.85 11.24 -0.68
C GLY A 78 25.17 12.12 0.36
N GLU A 79 24.76 11.52 1.47
CA GLU A 79 24.21 12.17 2.66
C GLU A 79 24.60 11.39 3.92
N ASN A 80 24.22 11.88 5.10
CA ASN A 80 24.39 11.14 6.34
C ASN A 80 23.65 9.79 6.25
N SER A 81 24.40 8.69 6.32
CA SER A 81 23.91 7.36 5.99
C SER A 81 24.28 6.35 7.07
N LEU A 82 23.46 5.32 7.22
CA LEU A 82 23.73 4.15 8.07
C LEU A 82 23.89 2.94 7.16
N ILE A 83 25.00 2.24 7.30
CA ILE A 83 25.31 1.05 6.50
C ILE A 83 25.62 -0.14 7.39
N LEU A 84 25.40 -1.34 6.86
CA LEU A 84 25.88 -2.59 7.43
C LEU A 84 27.02 -3.12 6.55
N ARG A 85 28.25 -3.12 7.07
CA ARG A 85 29.44 -3.65 6.39
C ARG A 85 29.68 -5.09 6.80
N ILE A 86 29.85 -5.98 5.82
CA ILE A 86 29.95 -7.42 6.04
C ILE A 86 31.16 -7.97 5.30
N SER A 87 32.03 -8.64 6.05
CA SER A 87 33.27 -9.21 5.50
C SER A 87 33.01 -10.23 4.39
N ARG A 88 33.69 -10.06 3.26
CA ARG A 88 33.64 -11.01 2.13
C ARG A 88 33.95 -12.44 2.57
N GLU A 89 35.00 -12.62 3.37
CA GLU A 89 35.46 -13.93 3.83
C GLU A 89 34.39 -14.64 4.67
N ARG A 90 33.71 -13.92 5.57
CA ARG A 90 32.66 -14.49 6.42
C ARG A 90 31.47 -14.96 5.59
N VAL A 91 31.06 -14.17 4.61
CA VAL A 91 29.95 -14.54 3.73
C VAL A 91 30.32 -15.76 2.89
N GLN A 92 31.52 -15.79 2.30
CA GLN A 92 32.00 -16.92 1.51
C GLN A 92 32.14 -18.20 2.35
N ALA A 93 32.65 -18.09 3.58
CA ALA A 93 32.74 -19.22 4.50
C ALA A 93 31.37 -19.83 4.81
N ARG A 94 30.35 -18.98 5.05
CA ARG A 94 28.98 -19.47 5.26
C ARG A 94 28.35 -20.04 3.98
N MET A 95 28.64 -19.44 2.83
CA MET A 95 28.17 -19.98 1.54
C MET A 95 28.74 -21.38 1.27
N ALA A 96 29.99 -21.64 1.68
CA ALA A 96 30.62 -22.94 1.53
C ALA A 96 30.01 -24.01 2.45
N THR A 97 29.54 -23.63 3.64
CA THR A 97 28.95 -24.57 4.62
C THR A 97 27.45 -24.76 4.45
N GLU A 98 26.72 -23.76 3.93
CA GLU A 98 25.27 -23.79 3.77
C GLU A 98 24.86 -23.43 2.33
N PRO A 99 24.73 -24.42 1.42
CA PRO A 99 24.36 -24.18 0.02
C PRO A 99 23.02 -23.45 -0.16
N ALA A 100 22.10 -23.65 0.79
CA ALA A 100 20.80 -22.99 0.79
C ALA A 100 20.94 -21.48 1.07
N PHE A 101 21.82 -21.08 1.99
CA PHE A 101 22.17 -19.67 2.21
C PHE A 101 22.86 -19.09 0.97
N ALA A 102 23.80 -19.83 0.38
CA ALA A 102 24.48 -19.42 -0.85
C ALA A 102 23.50 -19.09 -1.99
N ALA A 103 22.53 -19.96 -2.25
CA ALA A 103 21.51 -19.72 -3.28
C ALA A 103 20.65 -18.48 -2.98
N ARG A 104 20.34 -18.21 -1.71
CA ARG A 104 19.50 -17.07 -1.29
C ARG A 104 20.25 -15.75 -1.32
N ILE A 105 21.50 -15.72 -0.88
CA ILE A 105 22.32 -14.50 -0.91
C ILE A 105 22.72 -14.14 -2.33
N LEU A 106 23.12 -15.11 -3.16
CA LEU A 106 23.39 -14.87 -4.58
C LEU A 106 22.15 -14.37 -5.32
N ARG A 107 20.96 -14.92 -5.00
CA ARG A 107 19.70 -14.39 -5.54
C ARG A 107 19.44 -12.95 -5.08
N GLY A 108 19.74 -12.62 -3.82
CA GLY A 108 19.62 -11.26 -3.29
C GLY A 108 20.54 -10.27 -3.99
N LEU A 109 21.82 -10.63 -4.14
CA LEU A 109 22.82 -9.83 -4.84
C LEU A 109 22.48 -9.69 -6.33
N ALA A 110 22.07 -10.77 -7.00
CA ALA A 110 21.63 -10.73 -8.39
C ALA A 110 20.40 -9.84 -8.58
N SER A 111 19.41 -9.93 -7.70
CA SER A 111 18.26 -9.01 -7.73
C SER A 111 18.69 -7.56 -7.54
N SER A 112 19.63 -7.27 -6.63
CA SER A 112 20.16 -5.92 -6.43
C SER A 112 20.90 -5.42 -7.67
N LEU A 113 21.76 -6.25 -8.27
CA LEU A 113 22.48 -5.91 -9.50
C LEU A 113 21.54 -5.72 -10.69
N VAL A 114 20.47 -6.53 -10.80
CA VAL A 114 19.43 -6.36 -11.83
C VAL A 114 18.64 -5.07 -11.60
N THR A 115 18.34 -4.70 -10.36
CA THR A 115 17.70 -3.41 -10.05
C THR A 115 18.61 -2.25 -10.43
N SER A 116 19.88 -2.27 -10.02
CA SER A 116 20.85 -1.24 -10.39
C SER A 116 21.11 -1.18 -11.89
N LEU A 117 21.16 -2.33 -12.58
CA LEU A 117 21.28 -2.39 -14.03
C LEU A 117 20.02 -1.87 -14.72
N ARG A 118 18.82 -2.15 -14.20
CA ARG A 118 17.57 -1.56 -14.73
C ARG A 118 17.54 -0.06 -14.53
N GLU A 119 18.04 0.46 -13.41
CA GLU A 119 18.19 1.90 -13.19
C GLU A 119 19.23 2.51 -14.15
N HIS A 120 20.35 1.82 -14.38
CA HIS A 120 21.41 2.26 -15.30
C HIS A 120 20.97 2.20 -16.77
N VAL A 121 20.33 1.10 -17.18
CA VAL A 121 19.75 0.90 -18.52
C VAL A 121 18.57 1.85 -18.75
N ARG A 122 17.76 2.19 -17.73
CA ARG A 122 16.75 3.26 -17.82
C ARG A 122 17.38 4.63 -18.09
N ASP A 123 18.60 4.87 -17.61
CA ASP A 123 19.35 6.10 -17.86
C ASP A 123 20.12 6.08 -19.19
N GLU A 124 20.58 4.90 -19.68
CA GLU A 124 21.28 4.70 -20.97
C GLU A 124 20.34 4.51 -22.18
N GLN A 125 19.11 3.99 -21.99
CA GLN A 125 18.06 3.91 -23.03
C GLN A 125 17.55 5.28 -23.53
N ARG A 126 18.23 6.37 -23.14
CA ARG A 126 18.11 7.69 -23.77
C ARG A 126 18.64 7.73 -25.21
N MET A 127 19.34 6.70 -25.70
CA MET A 127 19.78 6.60 -27.09
C MET A 127 19.55 5.18 -27.60
N VAL A 128 18.82 5.06 -28.73
CA VAL A 128 18.49 3.86 -29.52
C VAL A 128 17.12 3.20 -29.21
N VAL A 129 16.19 3.39 -30.15
CA VAL A 129 14.83 2.82 -30.32
C VAL A 129 14.82 2.10 -31.69
N PRO A 130 14.26 0.88 -31.83
CA PRO A 130 12.94 0.66 -32.47
C PRO A 130 12.14 -0.54 -31.90
N LEU A 131 10.81 -0.74 -32.02
CA LEU A 131 9.70 -0.11 -32.76
C LEU A 131 8.37 -0.62 -32.13
N GLY A 132 7.39 0.28 -31.98
CA GLY A 132 5.99 0.04 -31.59
C GLY A 132 5.56 0.94 -30.42
N GLY A 133 4.63 1.89 -30.51
CA GLY A 133 4.18 2.68 -31.66
C GLY A 133 4.28 4.19 -31.36
N ASP A 134 4.79 4.97 -32.32
CA ASP A 134 5.04 6.43 -32.20
C ASP A 134 3.81 7.25 -31.77
N GLY A 135 2.61 6.74 -31.99
CA GLY A 135 1.35 7.44 -31.71
C GLY A 135 1.07 7.61 -30.21
N THR A 136 1.12 6.52 -29.44
CA THR A 136 0.77 6.52 -28.00
C THR A 136 1.78 7.31 -27.18
N GLU A 137 3.06 7.23 -27.54
CA GLU A 137 4.10 8.04 -26.88
C GLU A 137 3.83 9.53 -27.06
N ALA A 138 3.50 9.95 -28.29
CA ALA A 138 3.14 11.33 -28.58
C ALA A 138 1.84 11.77 -27.89
N GLU A 139 0.88 10.86 -27.70
CA GLU A 139 -0.35 11.12 -26.93
C GLU A 139 -0.07 11.33 -25.44
N VAL A 140 0.78 10.48 -24.84
CA VAL A 140 1.22 10.63 -23.45
C VAL A 140 1.94 11.97 -23.25
N ASP A 141 2.80 12.36 -24.20
CA ASP A 141 3.49 13.66 -24.14
C ASP A 141 2.52 14.83 -24.21
N ARG A 142 1.55 14.79 -25.13
CA ARG A 142 0.51 15.82 -25.25
C ARG A 142 -0.31 15.92 -23.97
N LEU A 143 -0.77 14.79 -23.43
CA LEU A 143 -1.53 14.73 -22.18
C LEU A 143 -0.75 15.36 -21.01
N CYS A 144 0.54 15.03 -20.88
CA CYS A 144 1.39 15.62 -19.84
C CYS A 144 1.61 17.12 -20.05
N ALA A 145 1.80 17.56 -21.29
CA ALA A 145 2.00 18.98 -21.63
C ALA A 145 0.75 19.80 -21.29
N GLU A 146 -0.43 19.36 -21.74
CA GLU A 146 -1.72 20.00 -21.47
C GLU A 146 -2.02 20.09 -19.98
N PHE A 147 -1.78 19.01 -19.23
CA PHE A 147 -2.00 19.02 -17.78
C PHE A 147 -1.04 19.98 -17.06
N LYS A 148 0.25 20.01 -17.45
CA LYS A 148 1.22 20.96 -16.89
C LYS A 148 0.86 22.41 -17.22
N GLU A 149 0.38 22.70 -18.42
CA GLU A 149 -0.08 24.04 -18.79
C GLU A 149 -1.25 24.48 -17.91
N GLN A 150 -2.22 23.60 -17.66
CA GLN A 150 -3.32 23.86 -16.72
C GLN A 150 -2.80 24.14 -15.30
N LEU A 151 -1.86 23.35 -14.79
CA LEU A 151 -1.26 23.55 -13.46
C LEU A 151 -0.51 24.88 -13.35
N GLN A 152 0.25 25.25 -14.38
CA GLN A 152 0.98 26.52 -14.43
C GLN A 152 0.03 27.72 -14.54
N ALA A 153 -1.05 27.59 -15.31
CA ALA A 153 -2.08 28.62 -15.40
C ALA A 153 -2.81 28.80 -14.06
N ALA A 154 -3.09 27.69 -13.36
CA ALA A 154 -3.68 27.71 -12.03
C ALA A 154 -2.76 28.35 -10.99
N ASP A 155 -1.47 28.02 -10.99
CA ASP A 155 -0.50 28.64 -10.07
C ASP A 155 -0.41 30.16 -10.26
N LYS A 156 -0.33 30.63 -11.50
CA LYS A 156 -0.35 32.08 -11.83
C LYS A 156 -1.65 32.74 -11.37
N SER A 157 -2.77 32.03 -11.47
CA SER A 157 -4.11 32.54 -11.12
C SER A 157 -4.45 32.40 -9.63
N ALA A 158 -3.67 31.65 -8.85
CA ALA A 158 -3.90 31.41 -7.43
C ALA A 158 -3.60 32.65 -6.54
N MET A 159 -3.36 33.81 -7.13
CA MET A 159 -3.37 35.10 -6.44
C MET A 159 -4.79 35.66 -6.17
N ARG A 160 -5.80 35.12 -6.87
CA ARG A 160 -7.22 35.50 -6.73
C ARG A 160 -7.80 35.11 -5.36
N ARG A 161 -8.97 35.66 -5.01
CA ARG A 161 -9.64 35.45 -3.69
C ARG A 161 -11.13 35.22 -3.86
N GLY A 162 -11.75 34.59 -2.85
CA GLY A 162 -13.20 34.35 -2.80
C GLY A 162 -13.67 33.44 -3.94
N ALA A 163 -14.83 33.77 -4.54
CA ALA A 163 -15.48 32.95 -5.56
C ALA A 163 -14.61 32.62 -6.78
N GLU A 164 -13.67 33.50 -7.15
CA GLU A 164 -12.75 33.24 -8.27
C GLU A 164 -11.75 32.12 -7.97
N LEU A 165 -11.31 31.99 -6.72
CA LEU A 165 -10.41 30.94 -6.28
C LEU A 165 -11.15 29.59 -6.21
N GLU A 166 -12.41 29.61 -5.79
CA GLU A 166 -13.27 28.43 -5.78
C GLU A 166 -13.54 27.92 -7.21
N ALA A 167 -13.87 28.82 -8.13
CA ALA A 167 -14.05 28.48 -9.55
C ALA A 167 -12.77 27.87 -10.16
N LEU A 168 -11.60 28.44 -9.82
CA LEU A 168 -10.30 27.88 -10.23
C LEU A 168 -10.08 26.47 -9.66
N GLY A 169 -10.42 26.23 -8.40
CA GLY A 169 -10.33 24.90 -7.79
C GLY A 169 -11.24 23.87 -8.44
N GLN A 170 -12.44 24.27 -8.86
CA GLN A 170 -13.37 23.41 -9.60
C GLN A 170 -12.87 23.09 -11.01
N GLU A 171 -12.31 24.08 -11.71
CA GLU A 171 -11.67 23.89 -13.00
C GLU A 171 -10.49 22.91 -12.90
N LEU A 172 -9.61 23.12 -11.92
CA LEU A 172 -8.47 22.23 -11.68
C LEU A 172 -8.90 20.80 -11.33
N SER A 173 -9.98 20.65 -10.54
CA SER A 173 -10.54 19.33 -10.22
C SER A 173 -11.04 18.60 -11.48
N ARG A 174 -11.72 19.31 -12.39
CA ARG A 174 -12.16 18.74 -13.69
C ARG A 174 -10.98 18.39 -14.59
N GLY A 175 -9.98 19.27 -14.66
CA GLY A 175 -8.75 19.03 -15.42
C GLY A 175 -8.00 17.78 -14.93
N PHE A 176 -7.84 17.64 -13.61
CA PHE A 176 -7.23 16.44 -13.01
C PHE A 176 -8.03 15.18 -13.34
N ALA A 177 -9.34 15.19 -13.12
CA ALA A 177 -10.18 14.02 -13.41
C ALA A 177 -10.08 13.61 -14.89
N GLY A 178 -10.10 14.58 -15.81
CA GLY A 178 -9.88 14.34 -17.24
C GLY A 178 -8.49 13.74 -17.51
N PHE A 179 -7.44 14.26 -16.87
CA PHE A 179 -6.10 13.71 -16.96
C PHE A 179 -6.02 12.25 -16.48
N ALA A 180 -6.57 11.93 -15.31
CA ALA A 180 -6.55 10.58 -14.74
C ALA A 180 -7.29 9.57 -15.64
N ILE A 181 -8.47 9.92 -16.14
CA ILE A 181 -9.24 9.07 -17.08
C ILE A 181 -8.43 8.81 -18.35
N ARG A 182 -7.91 9.86 -19.01
CA ARG A 182 -7.13 9.70 -20.24
C ARG A 182 -5.84 8.93 -20.01
N LEU A 183 -5.20 9.12 -18.87
CA LEU A 183 -4.02 8.35 -18.49
C LEU A 183 -4.37 6.85 -18.36
N ASN A 184 -5.52 6.52 -17.78
CA ASN A 184 -6.00 5.16 -17.65
C ASN A 184 -6.44 4.52 -18.97
N GLU A 185 -6.98 5.30 -19.91
CA GLU A 185 -7.22 4.81 -21.28
C GLU A 185 -5.91 4.47 -21.99
N LEU A 186 -4.87 5.31 -21.83
CA LEU A 186 -3.58 5.14 -22.50
C LEU A 186 -2.71 4.05 -21.88
N LEU A 187 -2.72 3.91 -20.54
CA LEU A 187 -1.80 3.04 -19.80
C LEU A 187 -2.49 2.02 -18.89
N GLY A 188 -3.82 2.02 -18.80
CA GLY A 188 -4.57 1.06 -17.99
C GLY A 188 -4.51 -0.36 -18.56
N ASP A 189 -5.20 -1.28 -17.91
CA ASP A 189 -5.17 -2.71 -18.27
C ASP A 189 -5.78 -2.97 -19.67
N ASP A 190 -6.71 -2.12 -20.11
CA ASP A 190 -7.37 -2.20 -21.43
C ASP A 190 -6.66 -1.40 -22.54
N SER A 191 -5.49 -0.81 -22.27
CA SER A 191 -4.73 0.00 -23.26
C SER A 191 -4.22 -0.80 -24.47
N GLY A 192 -4.23 -2.13 -24.40
CA GLY A 192 -3.64 -3.01 -25.40
C GLY A 192 -2.10 -3.04 -25.39
N LEU A 193 -1.46 -2.23 -24.54
CA LEU A 193 -0.01 -2.20 -24.37
C LEU A 193 0.48 -3.34 -23.47
N ASP A 194 1.66 -3.86 -23.78
CA ASP A 194 2.30 -4.81 -22.88
C ASP A 194 2.76 -4.13 -21.58
N LYS A 195 3.09 -4.94 -20.57
CA LYS A 195 3.49 -4.42 -19.26
C LYS A 195 4.77 -3.58 -19.33
N VAL A 196 5.71 -3.91 -20.21
CA VAL A 196 7.01 -3.22 -20.34
C VAL A 196 6.80 -1.83 -20.92
N GLU A 197 5.97 -1.72 -21.96
CA GLU A 197 5.58 -0.45 -22.56
C GLU A 197 4.83 0.45 -21.58
N ARG A 198 3.87 -0.11 -20.84
CA ARG A 198 3.15 0.65 -19.80
C ARG A 198 4.07 1.13 -18.70
N ASP A 199 4.98 0.29 -18.20
CA ASP A 199 5.97 0.71 -17.20
C ASP A 199 6.91 1.81 -17.76
N ARG A 200 7.30 1.75 -19.05
CA ARG A 200 8.14 2.77 -19.71
C ARG A 200 7.41 4.12 -19.82
N LEU A 201 6.21 4.13 -20.40
CA LEU A 201 5.41 5.34 -20.56
C LEU A 201 4.95 5.89 -19.22
N GLY A 202 4.61 5.02 -18.27
CA GLY A 202 4.26 5.39 -16.90
C GLY A 202 5.39 6.13 -16.18
N ALA A 203 6.64 5.65 -16.29
CA ALA A 203 7.80 6.34 -15.74
C ALA A 203 8.01 7.74 -16.36
N ARG A 204 7.64 7.90 -17.63
CA ARG A 204 7.66 9.20 -18.31
C ARG A 204 6.61 10.14 -17.72
N VAL A 205 5.36 9.69 -17.58
CA VAL A 205 4.28 10.46 -16.95
C VAL A 205 4.67 10.87 -15.53
N GLN A 206 5.19 9.92 -14.74
CA GLN A 206 5.63 10.17 -13.38
C GLN A 206 6.67 11.30 -13.33
N ARG A 207 7.69 11.28 -14.19
CA ARG A 207 8.72 12.33 -14.23
C ARG A 207 8.13 13.71 -14.50
N GLU A 208 7.13 13.81 -15.37
CA GLU A 208 6.53 15.09 -15.75
C GLU A 208 5.52 15.60 -14.71
N VAL A 209 4.78 14.71 -14.04
CA VAL A 209 3.62 15.08 -13.22
C VAL A 209 3.90 15.01 -11.72
N LEU A 210 4.72 14.04 -11.26
CA LEU A 210 5.01 13.85 -9.84
C LEU A 210 5.53 15.12 -9.15
N PRO A 211 6.42 15.96 -9.73
CA PRO A 211 6.88 17.17 -9.07
C PRO A 211 5.75 18.11 -8.62
N TYR A 212 4.63 18.14 -9.34
CA TYR A 212 3.45 18.91 -8.94
C TYR A 212 2.64 18.21 -7.85
N LEU A 213 2.48 16.88 -7.92
CA LEU A 213 1.79 16.13 -6.87
C LEU A 213 2.53 16.17 -5.53
N LEU A 214 3.85 16.30 -5.52
CA LEU A 214 4.64 16.50 -4.31
C LEU A 214 4.41 17.87 -3.64
N LEU A 215 3.72 18.81 -4.31
CA LEU A 215 3.25 20.05 -3.68
C LEU A 215 2.01 19.82 -2.81
N THR A 216 1.29 18.73 -3.03
CA THR A 216 0.08 18.38 -2.27
C THR A 216 0.45 17.75 -0.94
N LYS A 217 -0.45 17.82 0.04
CA LYS A 217 -0.28 17.10 1.31
C LYS A 217 -0.53 15.61 1.14
N THR A 218 -1.62 15.23 0.47
CA THR A 218 -2.09 13.85 0.47
C THR A 218 -1.30 12.99 -0.50
N ALA A 219 -1.15 13.40 -1.76
CA ALA A 219 -0.46 12.58 -2.77
C ALA A 219 1.04 12.42 -2.47
N GLU A 220 1.68 13.42 -1.86
CA GLU A 220 3.07 13.33 -1.39
C GLU A 220 3.24 12.17 -0.40
N ARG A 221 2.40 12.12 0.64
CA ARG A 221 2.47 11.04 1.64
C ARG A 221 2.21 9.67 1.03
N LEU A 222 1.20 9.56 0.16
CA LEU A 222 0.86 8.31 -0.52
C LEU A 222 2.03 7.81 -1.38
N TYR A 223 2.78 8.72 -2.01
CA TYR A 223 3.98 8.39 -2.76
C TYR A 223 5.18 8.05 -1.86
N ALA A 224 5.38 8.80 -0.77
CA ALA A 224 6.49 8.62 0.17
C ALA A 224 6.40 7.29 0.95
N LYS A 225 5.17 6.78 1.18
CA LYS A 225 4.90 5.48 1.81
C LYS A 225 5.70 5.31 3.12
N PRO A 226 5.49 6.17 4.14
CA PRO A 226 6.32 6.17 5.35
C PRO A 226 6.29 4.84 6.11
N ARG A 227 5.25 4.01 5.90
CA ARG A 227 5.10 2.66 6.48
C ARG A 227 5.49 1.53 5.51
N GLY A 228 6.04 1.86 4.34
CA GLY A 228 6.41 0.92 3.28
C GLY A 228 5.30 0.60 2.27
N TYR A 229 4.09 1.17 2.44
CA TYR A 229 2.96 1.07 1.52
C TYR A 229 2.10 2.34 1.57
N ALA A 230 1.31 2.60 0.52
CA ALA A 230 0.59 3.88 0.35
C ALA A 230 -0.70 3.96 1.18
N GLY A 231 -1.40 2.85 1.36
CA GLY A 231 -2.67 2.78 2.09
C GLY A 231 -2.53 2.64 3.59
N ASP A 232 -1.49 3.21 4.22
CA ASP A 232 -1.29 3.13 5.67
C ASP A 232 -2.39 3.86 6.46
N ALA A 233 -2.51 3.55 7.75
CA ALA A 233 -3.61 4.04 8.59
C ALA A 233 -3.75 5.57 8.60
N GLU A 234 -2.64 6.31 8.54
CA GLU A 234 -2.66 7.77 8.52
C GLU A 234 -2.97 8.33 7.13
N SER A 235 -2.43 7.72 6.07
CA SER A 235 -2.81 8.05 4.70
C SER A 235 -4.31 7.87 4.46
N ILE A 236 -4.89 6.75 4.92
CA ILE A 236 -6.34 6.51 4.87
C ILE A 236 -7.10 7.51 5.74
N ALA A 237 -6.62 7.84 6.94
CA ALA A 237 -7.24 8.86 7.78
C ALA A 237 -7.26 10.25 7.12
N TRP A 238 -6.22 10.62 6.37
CA TRP A 238 -6.18 11.89 5.64
C TRP A 238 -7.22 11.92 4.51
N ILE A 239 -7.36 10.81 3.76
CA ILE A 239 -8.41 10.68 2.75
C ILE A 239 -9.80 10.78 3.37
N TYR A 240 -10.02 10.14 4.53
CA TYR A 240 -11.28 10.23 5.29
C TYR A 240 -11.59 11.65 5.75
N ASN A 241 -10.60 12.39 6.24
CA ASN A 241 -10.79 13.76 6.72
C ASN A 241 -11.11 14.74 5.58
N ASN A 242 -10.68 14.44 4.35
CA ASN A 242 -10.99 15.23 3.15
C ASN A 242 -10.62 16.72 3.26
N VAL A 243 -9.55 17.02 4.02
CA VAL A 243 -9.05 18.38 4.20
C VAL A 243 -7.83 18.58 3.31
N PRO A 244 -7.92 19.41 2.25
CA PRO A 244 -6.80 19.64 1.37
C PRO A 244 -5.70 20.44 2.07
N GLY A 245 -4.45 20.15 1.73
CA GLY A 245 -3.28 20.90 2.16
C GLY A 245 -2.16 20.82 1.14
N GLY A 246 -1.01 21.41 1.47
CA GLY A 246 0.15 21.37 0.60
C GLY A 246 1.01 22.61 0.76
N THR A 247 2.04 22.68 -0.07
CA THR A 247 2.96 23.81 -0.16
C THR A 247 2.58 24.69 -1.36
N SER A 248 3.06 25.94 -1.38
CA SER A 248 2.70 26.96 -2.39
C SER A 248 1.20 27.30 -2.42
N ARG A 249 0.78 28.15 -3.36
CA ARG A 249 -0.63 28.49 -3.58
C ARG A 249 -1.37 27.40 -4.36
N LEU A 250 -0.66 26.67 -5.22
CA LEU A 250 -1.22 25.57 -6.01
C LEU A 250 -1.50 24.32 -5.16
N GLY A 251 -0.64 24.01 -4.17
CA GLY A 251 -0.69 22.75 -3.42
C GLY A 251 -2.08 22.41 -2.86
N PRO A 252 -2.71 23.28 -2.05
CA PRO A 252 -4.05 23.00 -1.52
C PRO A 252 -5.16 22.87 -2.59
N LEU A 253 -5.07 23.61 -3.71
CA LEU A 253 -6.03 23.47 -4.82
C LEU A 253 -5.86 22.12 -5.51
N LEU A 254 -4.61 21.72 -5.76
CA LEU A 254 -4.26 20.46 -6.39
C LEU A 254 -4.56 19.27 -5.48
N ASP A 255 -4.34 19.40 -4.18
CA ASP A 255 -4.68 18.37 -3.19
C ASP A 255 -6.20 18.19 -3.08
N ARG A 256 -6.98 19.28 -3.21
CA ARG A 256 -8.43 19.16 -3.35
C ARG A 256 -8.82 18.40 -4.62
N ALA A 257 -8.19 18.70 -5.75
CA ALA A 257 -8.42 17.98 -7.00
C ALA A 257 -8.06 16.49 -6.89
N PHE A 258 -6.96 16.18 -6.19
CA PHE A 258 -6.53 14.81 -5.89
C PHE A 258 -7.52 14.09 -4.97
N LEU A 259 -7.94 14.72 -3.87
CA LEU A 259 -8.92 14.14 -2.94
C LEU A 259 -10.29 13.93 -3.60
N ASN A 260 -10.62 14.70 -4.64
CA ASN A 260 -11.84 14.54 -5.43
C ASN A 260 -11.75 13.39 -6.45
N GLN A 261 -10.59 12.75 -6.65
CA GLN A 261 -10.47 11.64 -7.58
C GLN A 261 -11.35 10.44 -7.15
N PRO A 262 -11.90 9.69 -8.11
CA PRO A 262 -12.80 8.56 -7.85
C PRO A 262 -12.28 7.54 -6.81
N ALA A 263 -11.01 7.15 -6.84
CA ALA A 263 -10.42 6.23 -5.87
C ALA A 263 -10.42 6.81 -4.44
N ALA A 264 -10.11 8.10 -4.27
CA ALA A 264 -10.16 8.75 -2.96
C ALA A 264 -11.61 8.90 -2.46
N ALA A 265 -12.56 9.17 -3.36
CA ALA A 265 -13.97 9.15 -3.05
C ALA A 265 -14.44 7.75 -2.61
N ALA A 266 -14.05 6.71 -3.32
CA ALA A 266 -14.37 5.32 -3.00
C ALA A 266 -13.84 4.91 -1.62
N VAL A 267 -12.63 5.35 -1.28
CA VAL A 267 -12.09 5.19 0.08
C VAL A 267 -13.02 5.86 1.09
N ARG A 268 -13.47 7.11 0.90
CA ARG A 268 -14.41 7.74 1.85
C ARG A 268 -15.76 7.03 1.92
N ASN A 269 -16.31 6.64 0.77
CA ASN A 269 -17.63 6.03 0.69
C ASN A 269 -17.66 4.65 1.37
N ARG A 270 -16.56 3.88 1.31
CA ARG A 270 -16.52 2.57 1.98
C ARG A 270 -16.67 2.63 3.49
N ARG A 271 -16.22 3.72 4.13
CA ARG A 271 -16.43 3.97 5.57
C ARG A 271 -17.92 4.01 5.90
N VAL A 272 -18.70 4.73 5.08
CA VAL A 272 -20.16 4.85 5.22
C VAL A 272 -20.84 3.51 4.94
N LEU A 273 -20.43 2.80 3.88
CA LEU A 273 -20.97 1.50 3.54
C LEU A 273 -20.76 0.50 4.69
N LEU A 274 -19.55 0.39 5.23
CA LEU A 274 -19.25 -0.55 6.32
C LEU A 274 -20.03 -0.21 7.59
N ARG A 275 -20.14 1.07 7.94
CA ARG A 275 -21.01 1.52 9.04
C ARG A 275 -22.44 1.00 8.85
N ASN A 276 -23.01 1.18 7.66
CA ASN A 276 -24.37 0.74 7.36
C ASN A 276 -24.51 -0.79 7.41
N GLN A 277 -23.51 -1.53 6.91
CA GLN A 277 -23.47 -2.98 6.99
C GLN A 277 -23.44 -3.47 8.46
N ILE A 278 -22.70 -2.79 9.34
CA ILE A 278 -22.70 -3.11 10.78
C ILE A 278 -24.09 -2.85 11.38
N PHE A 279 -24.70 -1.69 11.10
CA PHE A 279 -26.04 -1.36 11.59
C PHE A 279 -27.12 -2.36 11.18
N GLN A 280 -27.16 -2.75 9.90
CA GLN A 280 -28.11 -3.75 9.41
C GLN A 280 -28.01 -5.08 10.19
N ARG A 281 -26.82 -5.45 10.66
CA ARG A 281 -26.60 -6.69 11.43
C ARG A 281 -26.98 -6.53 12.89
N LEU A 282 -26.75 -5.35 13.48
CA LEU A 282 -27.23 -5.01 14.82
C LEU A 282 -28.76 -5.03 14.89
N GLU A 283 -29.43 -4.43 13.90
CA GLU A 283 -30.89 -4.42 13.80
C GLU A 283 -31.45 -5.83 13.59
N ARG A 284 -30.83 -6.64 12.72
CA ARG A 284 -31.18 -8.06 12.55
C ARG A 284 -31.05 -8.84 13.85
N LEU A 285 -29.98 -8.63 14.61
CA LEU A 285 -29.79 -9.28 15.91
C LEU A 285 -30.85 -8.85 16.93
N ALA A 286 -31.18 -7.56 16.98
CA ALA A 286 -32.21 -7.01 17.87
C ALA A 286 -33.61 -7.58 17.54
N ALA A 287 -33.94 -7.71 16.25
CA ALA A 287 -35.23 -8.23 15.79
C ALA A 287 -35.37 -9.75 15.93
N GLY A 288 -34.26 -10.50 16.00
CA GLY A 288 -34.24 -11.96 15.98
C GLY A 288 -34.76 -12.66 17.25
N GLY A 289 -35.23 -11.93 18.26
CA GLY A 289 -35.85 -12.49 19.47
C GLY A 289 -34.96 -13.40 20.33
N SER A 290 -33.66 -13.44 20.04
CA SER A 290 -32.67 -14.21 20.81
C SER A 290 -32.39 -13.55 22.16
N GLU A 291 -31.90 -14.31 23.14
CA GLU A 291 -31.48 -13.72 24.41
C GLU A 291 -30.50 -12.56 24.20
N PRO A 292 -30.61 -11.47 25.00
CA PRO A 292 -29.73 -10.32 24.90
C PRO A 292 -28.27 -10.76 25.00
N ARG A 293 -27.49 -10.45 23.96
CA ARG A 293 -26.06 -10.76 23.90
C ARG A 293 -25.31 -9.68 23.13
N PRO A 294 -24.01 -9.51 23.37
CA PRO A 294 -23.20 -8.59 22.58
C PRO A 294 -23.08 -9.06 21.12
N PHE A 295 -22.99 -8.08 20.22
CA PHE A 295 -22.61 -8.25 18.82
C PHE A 295 -21.09 -8.22 18.70
N ARG A 296 -20.49 -9.35 18.31
CA ARG A 296 -19.03 -9.51 18.29
C ARG A 296 -18.46 -9.27 16.90
N ILE A 297 -17.52 -8.35 16.79
CA ILE A 297 -16.89 -7.95 15.53
C ILE A 297 -15.38 -8.18 15.59
N THR A 298 -14.80 -8.74 14.53
CA THR A 298 -13.35 -8.70 14.31
C THR A 298 -13.01 -7.92 13.05
N ILE A 299 -12.09 -6.96 13.18
CA ILE A 299 -11.58 -6.15 12.08
C ILE A 299 -10.15 -6.60 11.78
N MET A 300 -9.93 -7.12 10.59
CA MET A 300 -8.61 -7.52 10.11
C MET A 300 -7.96 -6.38 9.33
N ALA A 301 -6.75 -5.99 9.74
CA ALA A 301 -6.03 -4.81 9.26
C ALA A 301 -6.88 -3.55 9.47
N CYS A 302 -7.12 -3.24 10.74
CA CYS A 302 -8.11 -2.24 11.13
C CYS A 302 -7.77 -0.82 10.69
N GLY A 303 -6.50 -0.51 10.42
CA GLY A 303 -6.07 0.84 10.10
C GLY A 303 -6.60 1.84 11.13
N PRO A 304 -7.24 2.96 10.72
CA PRO A 304 -7.79 3.94 11.64
C PRO A 304 -9.17 3.57 12.22
N ALA A 305 -9.81 2.47 11.77
CA ALA A 305 -11.09 1.96 12.24
C ALA A 305 -12.24 2.99 12.34
N ARG A 306 -12.23 4.03 11.49
CA ARG A 306 -13.17 5.16 11.59
C ARG A 306 -14.63 4.75 11.44
N GLU A 307 -14.89 3.77 10.58
CA GLU A 307 -16.21 3.18 10.39
C GLU A 307 -16.78 2.58 11.67
N LEU A 308 -15.94 2.02 12.55
CA LEU A 308 -16.39 1.48 13.83
C LEU A 308 -16.70 2.61 14.83
N PHE A 309 -15.88 3.65 14.88
CA PHE A 309 -16.15 4.81 15.73
C PHE A 309 -17.44 5.54 15.33
N ASP A 310 -17.75 5.62 14.03
CA ASP A 310 -19.03 6.18 13.55
C ASP A 310 -20.25 5.34 13.98
N VAL A 311 -20.05 4.03 14.19
CA VAL A 311 -21.10 3.16 14.74
C VAL A 311 -21.29 3.46 16.22
N PHE A 312 -20.21 3.62 16.99
CA PHE A 312 -20.32 3.98 18.41
C PHE A 312 -21.00 5.34 18.61
N ASP A 313 -20.63 6.35 17.81
CA ASP A 313 -21.25 7.68 17.89
C ASP A 313 -22.77 7.61 17.62
N ALA A 314 -23.16 6.87 16.59
CA ALA A 314 -24.56 6.70 16.27
C ALA A 314 -25.32 5.82 17.27
N LEU A 315 -24.68 4.84 17.90
CA LEU A 315 -25.28 4.05 18.99
C LEU A 315 -25.54 4.91 20.23
N GLU A 316 -24.65 5.84 20.56
CA GLU A 316 -24.85 6.80 21.65
C GLU A 316 -26.05 7.72 21.37
N GLU A 317 -26.16 8.23 20.15
CA GLU A 317 -27.31 9.04 19.71
C GLU A 317 -28.64 8.28 19.79
N LEU A 318 -28.68 7.03 19.34
CA LEU A 318 -29.87 6.17 19.41
C LEU A 318 -30.25 5.84 20.85
N ALA A 319 -29.26 5.55 21.71
CA ALA A 319 -29.49 5.28 23.12
C ALA A 319 -30.09 6.51 23.84
N ALA A 320 -29.61 7.72 23.52
CA ALA A 320 -30.19 8.97 24.02
C ALA A 320 -31.65 9.19 23.58
N GLN A 321 -32.05 8.59 22.46
CA GLN A 321 -33.43 8.59 21.95
C GLN A 321 -34.28 7.42 22.47
N GLY A 322 -33.75 6.60 23.40
CA GLY A 322 -34.45 5.45 23.97
C GLY A 322 -34.49 4.21 23.05
N GLN A 323 -33.68 4.19 21.98
CA GLN A 323 -33.56 3.04 21.09
C GLN A 323 -32.34 2.20 21.50
N ALA A 324 -32.59 1.04 22.10
CA ALA A 324 -31.54 0.14 22.55
C ALA A 324 -31.20 -0.90 21.47
N LEU A 325 -29.98 -0.84 20.95
CA LEU A 325 -29.38 -1.89 20.11
C LEU A 325 -28.38 -2.73 20.92
N PRO A 326 -28.03 -3.94 20.46
CA PRO A 326 -27.05 -4.78 21.12
C PRO A 326 -25.71 -4.07 21.31
N GLN A 327 -25.08 -4.28 22.48
CA GLN A 327 -23.71 -3.78 22.72
C GLN A 327 -22.72 -4.42 21.75
N ILE A 328 -21.69 -3.66 21.36
CA ILE A 328 -20.61 -4.16 20.48
C ILE A 328 -19.41 -4.58 21.32
N GLU A 329 -18.86 -5.76 21.01
CA GLU A 329 -17.53 -6.20 21.44
C GLU A 329 -16.64 -6.35 20.19
N ALA A 330 -15.73 -5.40 19.97
CA ALA A 330 -14.86 -5.38 18.81
C ALA A 330 -13.42 -5.84 19.13
N ARG A 331 -12.81 -6.57 18.19
CA ARG A 331 -11.41 -7.01 18.22
C ARG A 331 -10.71 -6.52 16.96
N LEU A 332 -9.76 -5.60 17.12
CA LEU A 332 -9.07 -4.94 16.02
C LEU A 332 -7.67 -5.51 15.92
N ILE A 333 -7.33 -6.04 14.75
CA ILE A 333 -6.04 -6.68 14.49
C ILE A 333 -5.31 -5.84 13.46
N ASP A 334 -4.09 -5.42 13.77
CA ASP A 334 -3.21 -4.76 12.81
C ASP A 334 -1.75 -5.16 13.05
N ILE A 335 -0.94 -5.10 11.99
CA ILE A 335 0.50 -5.29 12.05
C ILE A 335 1.23 -3.97 12.31
N ASP A 336 0.58 -2.83 12.06
CA ASP A 336 1.15 -1.52 12.27
C ASP A 336 0.94 -1.04 13.71
N GLU A 337 2.01 -1.05 14.49
CA GLU A 337 2.01 -0.55 15.87
C GLU A 337 1.53 0.91 15.97
N GLU A 338 1.81 1.76 14.98
CA GLU A 338 1.39 3.15 14.99
C GLU A 338 -0.12 3.28 14.78
N ALA A 339 -0.71 2.43 13.91
CA ALA A 339 -2.15 2.35 13.73
C ALA A 339 -2.82 1.92 15.05
N ILE A 340 -2.30 0.86 15.68
CA ILE A 340 -2.78 0.38 16.98
C ILE A 340 -2.66 1.48 18.06
N ALA A 341 -1.57 2.23 18.10
CA ALA A 341 -1.38 3.31 19.07
C ALA A 341 -2.39 4.45 18.87
N LYS A 342 -2.65 4.86 17.62
CA LYS A 342 -3.64 5.90 17.31
C LYS A 342 -5.06 5.46 17.68
N VAL A 343 -5.43 4.23 17.33
CA VAL A 343 -6.73 3.66 17.72
C VAL A 343 -6.83 3.54 19.24
N ARG A 344 -5.76 3.12 19.93
CA ARG A 344 -5.72 3.04 21.41
C ARG A 344 -6.00 4.41 22.04
N ALA A 345 -5.33 5.47 21.60
CA ALA A 345 -5.58 6.81 22.12
C ALA A 345 -7.05 7.23 21.96
N GLU A 346 -7.68 6.90 20.84
CA GLU A 346 -9.10 7.19 20.60
C GLU A 346 -10.03 6.34 21.46
N VAL A 347 -9.76 5.04 21.61
CA VAL A 347 -10.50 4.13 22.51
C VAL A 347 -10.45 4.65 23.95
N GLU A 348 -9.26 5.08 24.41
CA GLU A 348 -9.07 5.59 25.76
C GLU A 348 -9.77 6.94 25.95
N GLY A 349 -9.66 7.86 24.99
CA GLY A 349 -10.31 9.16 25.03
C GLY A 349 -11.83 9.09 25.03
N ARG A 350 -12.42 8.03 24.45
CA ARG A 350 -13.87 7.79 24.42
C ARG A 350 -14.37 6.81 25.49
N GLY A 351 -13.50 6.29 26.35
CA GLY A 351 -13.89 5.33 27.41
C GLY A 351 -14.35 3.96 26.88
N LEU A 352 -13.91 3.54 25.68
CA LEU A 352 -14.37 2.32 25.01
C LEU A 352 -13.52 1.06 25.31
N ARG A 353 -12.75 1.07 26.41
CA ARG A 353 -11.79 -0.02 26.73
C ARG A 353 -12.48 -1.37 26.94
N ASP A 354 -13.71 -1.38 27.44
CA ASP A 354 -14.48 -2.60 27.66
C ASP A 354 -15.12 -3.13 26.37
N ALA A 355 -15.34 -2.25 25.39
CA ALA A 355 -15.97 -2.57 24.11
C ALA A 355 -14.94 -2.94 23.02
N ILE A 356 -13.71 -2.43 23.08
CA ILE A 356 -12.71 -2.57 22.01
C ILE A 356 -11.41 -3.19 22.55
N GLN A 357 -11.04 -4.35 22.02
CA GLN A 357 -9.76 -5.02 22.25
C GLN A 357 -8.83 -4.84 21.04
N LEU A 358 -7.59 -4.44 21.29
CA LEU A 358 -6.59 -4.17 20.26
C LEU A 358 -5.51 -5.25 20.26
N HIS A 359 -5.18 -5.75 19.07
CA HIS A 359 -4.24 -6.84 18.85
C HIS A 359 -3.18 -6.43 17.82
N HIS A 360 -1.94 -6.27 18.28
CA HIS A 360 -0.79 -6.05 17.39
C HIS A 360 -0.27 -7.42 16.92
N ASN A 361 -0.78 -7.91 15.79
CA ASN A 361 -0.47 -9.23 15.27
C ASN A 361 -0.38 -9.22 13.74
N ASN A 362 0.41 -10.16 13.20
CA ASN A 362 0.55 -10.33 11.77
C ASN A 362 -0.51 -11.31 11.24
N LEU A 363 -1.50 -10.80 10.49
CA LEU A 363 -2.58 -11.62 9.91
C LEU A 363 -2.09 -12.72 8.97
N VAL A 364 -0.98 -12.51 8.25
CA VAL A 364 -0.36 -13.56 7.44
C VAL A 364 0.15 -14.69 8.34
N TYR A 365 0.74 -14.37 9.49
CA TYR A 365 1.21 -15.39 10.42
C TYR A 365 0.07 -16.11 11.13
N LEU A 366 -0.99 -15.39 11.49
CA LEU A 366 -2.22 -15.98 12.02
C LEU A 366 -2.85 -16.95 11.01
N ALA A 367 -3.03 -16.52 9.75
CA ALA A 367 -3.62 -17.35 8.71
C ALA A 367 -2.74 -18.55 8.29
N LEU A 368 -1.43 -18.49 8.53
CA LEU A 368 -0.50 -19.60 8.33
C LEU A 368 -0.32 -20.50 9.57
N GLY A 369 -0.98 -20.19 10.70
CA GLY A 369 -0.82 -20.91 11.95
C GLY A 369 0.54 -20.74 12.64
N ARG A 370 1.31 -19.71 12.25
CA ARG A 370 2.62 -19.36 12.85
C ARG A 370 2.48 -18.54 14.12
N GLN A 371 1.35 -17.87 14.29
CA GLN A 371 0.93 -17.20 15.51
C GLN A 371 -0.44 -17.73 15.92
N LYS A 372 -0.75 -17.63 17.20
CA LYS A 372 -2.08 -17.92 17.74
C LYS A 372 -2.62 -16.66 18.40
N LEU A 373 -3.90 -16.40 18.17
CA LEU A 373 -4.64 -15.35 18.83
C LEU A 373 -6.00 -15.93 19.20
N GLU A 374 -6.31 -15.93 20.49
CA GLU A 374 -7.57 -16.46 20.98
C GLU A 374 -8.65 -15.38 20.88
N ILE A 375 -9.58 -15.58 19.95
CA ILE A 375 -10.71 -14.71 19.71
C ILE A 375 -11.98 -15.56 19.85
N PRO A 376 -12.97 -15.15 20.67
CA PRO A 376 -14.23 -15.87 20.78
C PRO A 376 -14.98 -15.89 19.44
N ALA A 377 -16.00 -16.71 19.30
CA ALA A 377 -16.78 -16.74 18.05
C ALA A 377 -17.44 -15.38 17.74
N GLN A 378 -17.28 -14.91 16.50
CA GLN A 378 -17.67 -13.59 16.03
C GLN A 378 -18.99 -13.63 15.25
N ASP A 379 -19.80 -12.57 15.34
CA ASP A 379 -20.95 -12.36 14.45
C ASP A 379 -20.48 -11.87 13.08
N LEU A 380 -19.46 -10.99 13.08
CA LEU A 380 -18.95 -10.35 11.89
C LEU A 380 -17.42 -10.37 11.92
N VAL A 381 -16.81 -10.80 10.82
CA VAL A 381 -15.40 -10.56 10.55
C VAL A 381 -15.32 -9.75 9.27
N TYR A 382 -14.53 -8.69 9.24
CA TYR A 382 -14.31 -7.97 7.99
C TYR A 382 -12.89 -7.46 7.82
N SER A 383 -12.57 -7.16 6.57
CA SER A 383 -11.33 -6.47 6.19
C SER A 383 -11.59 -5.56 5.00
N ILE A 384 -11.03 -4.35 5.05
CA ILE A 384 -11.13 -3.36 3.98
C ILE A 384 -9.73 -2.95 3.55
N GLY A 385 -9.37 -3.21 2.29
CA GLY A 385 -8.08 -2.82 1.72
C GLY A 385 -6.90 -3.78 1.96
N LEU A 386 -7.07 -4.85 2.74
CA LEU A 386 -6.00 -5.82 2.99
C LEU A 386 -5.70 -6.72 1.80
N ILE A 387 -6.77 -7.26 1.19
CA ILE A 387 -6.63 -8.29 0.15
C ILE A 387 -6.15 -7.71 -1.19
N ASP A 388 -6.19 -6.38 -1.33
CA ASP A 388 -5.66 -5.63 -2.46
C ASP A 388 -4.16 -5.88 -2.67
N TYR A 389 -3.43 -6.28 -1.64
CA TYR A 389 -1.97 -6.49 -1.69
C TYR A 389 -1.55 -7.96 -1.83
N PHE A 390 -2.49 -8.90 -1.74
CA PHE A 390 -2.17 -10.31 -1.61
C PHE A 390 -2.63 -11.12 -2.82
N SER A 391 -1.81 -12.09 -3.22
CA SER A 391 -2.18 -13.11 -4.22
C SER A 391 -3.40 -13.93 -3.76
N ASP A 392 -4.16 -14.47 -4.71
CA ASP A 392 -5.36 -15.29 -4.45
C ASP A 392 -5.10 -16.41 -3.44
N ARG A 393 -4.00 -17.15 -3.57
CA ARG A 393 -3.62 -18.21 -2.63
C ARG A 393 -3.51 -17.73 -1.17
N MET A 394 -3.04 -16.51 -0.95
CA MET A 394 -2.94 -15.92 0.38
C MET A 394 -4.29 -15.40 0.86
N VAL A 395 -5.10 -14.82 -0.03
CA VAL A 395 -6.46 -14.37 0.29
C VAL A 395 -7.34 -15.55 0.72
N VAL A 396 -7.27 -16.70 0.02
CA VAL A 396 -7.96 -17.93 0.44
C VAL A 396 -7.58 -18.36 1.86
N LYS A 397 -6.31 -18.23 2.25
CA LYS A 397 -5.88 -18.53 3.63
C LYS A 397 -6.45 -17.54 4.65
N LEU A 398 -6.51 -16.26 4.31
CA LEU A 398 -7.14 -15.22 5.14
C LEU A 398 -8.64 -15.47 5.29
N ILE A 399 -9.34 -15.88 4.22
CA ILE A 399 -10.75 -16.28 4.26
C ILE A 399 -10.93 -17.46 5.20
N ASN A 400 -10.08 -18.49 5.11
CA ASN A 400 -10.16 -19.67 5.98
C ASN A 400 -9.93 -19.33 7.45
N TYR A 401 -8.96 -18.44 7.73
CA TYR A 401 -8.72 -17.93 9.07
C TYR A 401 -9.95 -17.18 9.61
N ALA A 402 -10.49 -16.23 8.85
CA ALA A 402 -11.67 -15.47 9.21
C ALA A 402 -12.90 -16.38 9.43
N HIS A 403 -13.12 -17.37 8.56
CA HIS A 403 -14.18 -18.37 8.72
C HIS A 403 -14.05 -19.18 10.02
N GLY A 404 -12.82 -19.45 10.47
CA GLY A 404 -12.55 -20.09 11.76
C GLY A 404 -13.01 -19.25 12.95
N LEU A 405 -13.00 -17.92 12.84
CA LEU A 405 -13.47 -17.00 13.88
C LEU A 405 -14.99 -16.85 13.91
N LEU A 406 -15.69 -17.16 12.82
CA LEU A 406 -17.14 -16.98 12.72
C LEU A 406 -17.91 -18.04 13.53
N ARG A 407 -18.96 -17.59 14.21
CA ARG A 407 -20.02 -18.46 14.73
C ARG A 407 -20.90 -18.99 13.58
N PRO A 408 -21.75 -20.01 13.80
CA PRO A 408 -22.79 -20.38 12.83
C PRO A 408 -23.68 -19.18 12.48
N SER A 409 -23.95 -18.93 11.20
CA SER A 409 -24.61 -17.71 10.68
C SER A 409 -23.82 -16.40 10.83
N GLY A 410 -22.60 -16.42 11.38
CA GLY A 410 -21.71 -15.25 11.34
C GLY A 410 -21.26 -14.97 9.90
N GLU A 411 -20.93 -13.72 9.59
CA GLU A 411 -20.63 -13.29 8.22
C GLU A 411 -19.19 -12.77 8.06
N LEU A 412 -18.58 -13.09 6.92
CA LEU A 412 -17.33 -12.48 6.46
C LEU A 412 -17.63 -11.42 5.39
N ILE A 413 -17.12 -10.20 5.57
CA ILE A 413 -17.12 -9.15 4.55
C ILE A 413 -15.68 -8.87 4.10
N LEU A 414 -15.39 -8.97 2.81
CA LEU A 414 -14.09 -8.60 2.24
C LEU A 414 -14.25 -7.51 1.18
N GLY A 415 -13.57 -6.39 1.38
CA GLY A 415 -13.50 -5.31 0.41
C GLY A 415 -12.31 -5.43 -0.54
N ASN A 416 -12.51 -5.11 -1.82
CA ASN A 416 -11.43 -4.98 -2.80
C ASN A 416 -11.68 -3.85 -3.81
N PHE A 417 -10.61 -3.29 -4.37
CA PHE A 417 -10.72 -2.35 -5.49
C PHE A 417 -11.14 -3.06 -6.80
N HIS A 418 -12.18 -2.56 -7.45
CA HIS A 418 -12.71 -3.09 -8.70
C HIS A 418 -11.90 -2.58 -9.91
N PRO A 419 -11.67 -3.37 -10.97
CA PRO A 419 -11.00 -2.94 -12.21
C PRO A 419 -11.61 -1.71 -12.91
N LEU A 420 -12.83 -1.31 -12.54
CA LEU A 420 -13.50 -0.08 -13.02
C LEU A 420 -12.88 1.21 -12.44
N ASN A 421 -11.90 1.10 -11.55
CA ASN A 421 -11.15 2.22 -11.02
C ASN A 421 -10.44 3.02 -12.14
N SER A 422 -11.00 4.17 -12.49
CA SER A 422 -10.41 5.08 -13.50
C SER A 422 -9.07 5.69 -13.07
N ASP A 423 -8.72 5.62 -11.79
CA ASP A 423 -7.46 6.17 -11.29
C ASP A 423 -6.34 5.13 -11.27
N LYS A 424 -6.60 3.90 -11.75
CA LYS A 424 -5.65 2.79 -11.64
C LYS A 424 -4.29 3.12 -12.25
N ALA A 425 -4.23 3.71 -13.44
CA ALA A 425 -2.97 4.12 -14.05
C ALA A 425 -2.26 5.25 -13.29
N LEU A 426 -3.00 6.22 -12.74
CA LEU A 426 -2.43 7.25 -11.87
C LEU A 426 -1.79 6.62 -10.63
N MET A 427 -2.51 5.69 -9.99
CA MET A 427 -2.04 4.94 -8.83
C MET A 427 -0.79 4.11 -9.17
N ASP A 428 -0.87 3.25 -10.20
CA ASP A 428 0.18 2.31 -10.58
C ASP A 428 1.47 3.00 -11.04
N TYR A 429 1.35 4.06 -11.86
CA TYR A 429 2.49 4.63 -12.57
C TYR A 429 2.99 5.94 -11.99
N VAL A 430 2.12 6.76 -11.37
CA VAL A 430 2.54 8.05 -10.80
C VAL A 430 2.83 7.92 -9.30
N LEU A 431 1.94 7.26 -8.54
CA LEU A 431 2.12 7.07 -7.10
C LEU A 431 2.88 5.80 -6.72
N ASP A 432 3.10 4.90 -7.70
CA ASP A 432 3.59 3.54 -7.48
C ASP A 432 2.74 2.78 -6.43
N TRP A 433 1.44 3.08 -6.38
CA TRP A 433 0.48 2.41 -5.52
C TRP A 433 -0.19 1.27 -6.29
N ARG A 434 0.53 0.15 -6.40
CA ARG A 434 0.10 -1.02 -7.17
C ARG A 434 -0.79 -1.94 -6.33
N LEU A 435 -2.07 -2.04 -6.71
CA LEU A 435 -3.07 -2.91 -6.08
C LEU A 435 -3.52 -4.03 -7.04
N ILE A 436 -3.81 -5.20 -6.47
CA ILE A 436 -4.51 -6.29 -7.15
C ILE A 436 -6.00 -5.97 -7.09
N HIS A 437 -6.51 -5.49 -8.22
CA HIS A 437 -7.93 -5.24 -8.42
C HIS A 437 -8.64 -6.55 -8.78
N ARG A 438 -9.86 -6.73 -8.30
CA ARG A 438 -10.68 -7.94 -8.50
C ARG A 438 -12.10 -7.53 -8.80
N ASP A 439 -12.72 -8.23 -9.73
CA ASP A 439 -14.15 -8.13 -10.01
C ASP A 439 -14.96 -9.12 -9.15
N GLU A 440 -16.26 -9.20 -9.38
CA GLU A 440 -17.15 -10.11 -8.67
C GLU A 440 -16.81 -11.59 -8.95
N ALA A 441 -16.39 -11.92 -10.17
CA ALA A 441 -16.05 -13.28 -10.57
C ALA A 441 -14.77 -13.76 -9.87
N ASP A 442 -13.78 -12.87 -9.71
CA ASP A 442 -12.59 -13.09 -8.91
C ASP A 442 -12.94 -13.33 -7.44
N MET A 443 -13.81 -12.51 -6.86
CA MET A 443 -14.27 -12.72 -5.48
C MET A 443 -15.01 -14.06 -5.32
N ASP A 444 -15.91 -14.39 -6.24
CA ASP A 444 -16.62 -15.67 -6.25
C ASP A 444 -15.66 -16.86 -6.31
N ARG A 445 -14.61 -16.77 -7.12
CA ARG A 445 -13.55 -17.79 -7.20
C ARG A 445 -12.84 -17.93 -5.85
N LEU A 446 -12.44 -16.84 -5.22
CA LEU A 446 -11.77 -16.86 -3.92
C LEU A 446 -12.62 -17.52 -2.82
N TYR A 447 -13.91 -17.23 -2.75
CA TYR A 447 -14.81 -17.86 -1.79
C TYR A 447 -15.05 -19.34 -2.13
N THR A 448 -15.16 -19.69 -3.41
CA THR A 448 -15.33 -21.09 -3.86
C THR A 448 -14.11 -21.95 -3.53
N GLU A 449 -12.91 -21.41 -3.68
CA GLU A 449 -11.64 -22.10 -3.34
C GLU A 449 -11.37 -22.17 -1.83
N SER A 450 -12.07 -21.36 -1.03
CA SER A 450 -11.95 -21.35 0.42
C SER A 450 -12.80 -22.43 1.10
N VAL A 451 -12.72 -22.51 2.43
CA VAL A 451 -13.57 -23.40 3.24
C VAL A 451 -15.07 -23.09 3.15
N PHE A 452 -15.47 -21.95 2.61
CA PHE A 452 -16.87 -21.71 2.27
C PHE A 452 -17.36 -22.65 1.17
N GLY A 453 -16.48 -23.06 0.23
CA GLY A 453 -16.78 -24.05 -0.81
C GLY A 453 -17.87 -23.62 -1.79
N ARG A 454 -18.19 -22.32 -1.85
CA ARG A 454 -19.25 -21.74 -2.67
C ARG A 454 -18.95 -20.28 -3.00
N ARG A 455 -19.64 -19.74 -3.99
CA ARG A 455 -19.65 -18.32 -4.33
C ARG A 455 -20.06 -17.45 -3.15
N CYS A 456 -19.64 -16.18 -3.14
CA CYS A 456 -20.10 -15.26 -2.11
C CYS A 456 -21.64 -15.10 -2.21
N SER A 457 -22.28 -14.78 -1.09
CA SER A 457 -23.75 -14.70 -1.06
C SER A 457 -24.26 -13.40 -1.66
N GLU A 458 -23.49 -12.33 -1.55
CA GLU A 458 -23.86 -10.99 -1.97
C GLU A 458 -22.58 -10.18 -2.26
N VAL A 459 -22.65 -9.31 -3.27
CA VAL A 459 -21.65 -8.28 -3.53
C VAL A 459 -22.36 -6.94 -3.49
N VAL A 460 -21.81 -6.01 -2.70
CA VAL A 460 -22.29 -4.62 -2.65
C VAL A 460 -21.16 -3.67 -3.04
N PHE A 461 -21.52 -2.53 -3.63
CA PHE A 461 -20.58 -1.50 -4.04
C PHE A 461 -20.78 -0.25 -3.20
N GLU A 462 -19.70 0.47 -2.92
CA GLU A 462 -19.80 1.85 -2.50
C GLU A 462 -20.25 2.75 -3.67
N ASP A 463 -20.75 3.95 -3.38
CA ASP A 463 -21.46 4.81 -4.34
C ASP A 463 -20.71 5.13 -5.64
N ALA A 464 -19.37 5.09 -5.65
CA ALA A 464 -18.54 5.32 -6.84
C ALA A 464 -18.29 4.06 -7.68
N GLY A 465 -18.68 2.88 -7.20
CA GLY A 465 -18.51 1.60 -7.91
C GLY A 465 -17.08 1.08 -8.00
N ILE A 466 -16.15 1.64 -7.21
CA ILE A 466 -14.71 1.34 -7.25
C ILE A 466 -14.29 0.41 -6.12
N ASN A 467 -15.00 0.40 -4.98
CA ASN A 467 -14.80 -0.60 -3.94
C ASN A 467 -16.01 -1.53 -3.87
N LEU A 468 -15.77 -2.82 -4.13
CA LEU A 468 -16.75 -3.87 -3.94
C LEU A 468 -16.55 -4.52 -2.57
N PHE A 469 -17.62 -5.07 -2.00
CA PHE A 469 -17.62 -5.83 -0.76
C PHE A 469 -18.36 -7.15 -0.97
N ALA A 470 -17.61 -8.25 -0.94
CA ALA A 470 -18.17 -9.59 -0.97
C ALA A 470 -18.56 -10.03 0.44
N ILE A 471 -19.80 -10.51 0.59
CA ILE A 471 -20.40 -10.89 1.86
C ILE A 471 -20.74 -12.38 1.81
N CYS A 472 -20.31 -13.14 2.82
CA CYS A 472 -20.60 -14.57 2.89
C CYS A 472 -20.89 -15.04 4.33
N PRO A 473 -22.11 -15.56 4.60
CA PRO A 473 -22.44 -16.18 5.88
C PRO A 473 -21.86 -17.59 6.00
N LYS A 474 -21.37 -17.91 7.19
CA LYS A 474 -20.95 -19.25 7.58
C LYS A 474 -22.18 -20.14 7.73
N SER A 475 -22.17 -21.26 7.02
CA SER A 475 -23.27 -22.24 7.02
C SER A 475 -23.59 -22.74 8.43
N ASN A 476 -24.87 -22.97 8.70
CA ASN A 476 -25.37 -23.56 9.94
C ASN A 476 -25.13 -25.06 10.07
N ALA A 477 -24.25 -25.64 9.24
CA ALA A 477 -23.98 -27.06 9.26
C ALA A 477 -23.36 -27.42 10.62
N VAL A 478 -24.20 -27.97 11.50
CA VAL A 478 -23.78 -28.91 12.53
C VAL A 478 -22.92 -29.93 11.81
N ALA A 479 -21.63 -30.01 12.16
CA ALA A 479 -20.80 -31.10 11.67
C ALA A 479 -21.50 -32.40 12.09
N LEU A 480 -22.15 -33.06 11.14
CA LEU A 480 -22.58 -34.44 11.33
C LEU A 480 -21.28 -35.25 11.39
N PRO A 481 -21.01 -35.97 12.48
CA PRO A 481 -19.82 -36.80 12.55
C PRO A 481 -19.97 -37.94 11.53
N SER A 482 -18.99 -38.07 10.65
CA SER A 482 -18.73 -39.29 9.88
C SER A 482 -17.68 -40.13 10.59
#